data_AF-A0A2E7PS97-F1
#
_entry.id   AF-A0A2E7PS97-F1
#
_cell.length_a   1.000
_cell.length_b   1.000
_cell.length_c   1.000
_cell.angle_alpha   90.00
_cell.angle_beta   90.00
_cell.angle_gamma   90.00
#
_symmetry.space_group_name_H-M   'P 1'
#
loop_
_entity.id
_entity.type
_entity.pdbx_description
1 polymer ?
#
loop_
_entity_poly.entity_id
_entity_poly.type
_entity_poly.pdbx_seq_one_letter_code
_entity_poly.pdbx_strand_id
1 'polypeptide(L)'
;MKQTTLFLTATLLGQALVSGESVTVDSQADWEKAIASSNGVAVANGTVSPNGKTGQLKTKLKRFDRKRSALSLTIRQSPIWQNWIPIENLGPENLRDAPVLLTVGPGNYWMFGRYGNNKPKAKRGEQAKRLVSFTPHEAKLEGFDMPLQTTRFPN
;
A
#
# COMPACT_ATOMS: atom_id res chain seq x y z
N MET A 1 17.42 68.73 -32.72
CA MET A 1 17.52 67.56 -31.82
C MET A 1 16.61 66.47 -32.38
N LYS A 2 17.17 65.42 -32.97
CA LYS A 2 16.40 64.32 -33.61
C LYS A 2 16.25 63.20 -32.59
N GLN A 3 15.02 62.91 -32.16
CA GLN A 3 14.73 61.79 -31.27
C GLN A 3 14.68 60.50 -32.09
N THR A 4 15.46 59.51 -31.69
CA THR A 4 15.49 58.18 -32.29
C THR A 4 14.73 57.24 -31.35
N THR A 5 13.54 56.80 -31.76
CA THR A 5 12.72 55.86 -30.98
C THR A 5 13.15 54.43 -31.33
N LEU A 6 13.71 53.72 -30.36
CA LEU A 6 14.10 52.31 -30.46
C LEU A 6 12.89 51.44 -30.06
N PHE A 7 12.30 50.70 -31.00
CA PHE A 7 11.27 49.71 -30.70
C PHE A 7 11.92 48.35 -30.38
N LEU A 8 11.78 47.90 -29.13
CA LEU A 8 12.20 46.58 -28.68
C LEU A 8 11.03 45.59 -28.84
N THR A 9 11.05 44.79 -29.89
CA THR A 9 10.08 43.70 -30.12
C THR A 9 10.49 42.46 -29.31
N ALA A 10 9.89 42.27 -28.14
CA ALA A 10 10.02 41.05 -27.35
C ALA A 10 9.26 39.91 -28.03
N THR A 11 9.97 38.98 -28.68
CA THR A 11 9.40 37.76 -29.24
C THR A 11 9.18 36.76 -28.10
N LEU A 12 7.96 36.71 -27.54
CA LEU A 12 7.54 35.60 -26.68
C LEU A 12 7.40 34.34 -27.54
N LEU A 13 8.41 33.47 -27.51
CA LEU A 13 8.28 32.09 -27.96
C LEU A 13 7.33 31.35 -27.00
N GLY A 14 6.03 31.37 -27.33
CA GLY A 14 5.06 30.49 -26.69
C GLY A 14 5.38 29.05 -27.04
N GLN A 15 5.91 28.28 -26.09
CA GLN A 15 5.97 26.83 -26.21
C GLN A 15 4.53 26.31 -26.20
N ALA A 16 3.97 26.04 -27.38
CA ALA A 16 2.73 25.31 -27.49
C ALA A 16 2.99 23.90 -26.95
N LEU A 17 2.50 23.60 -25.75
CA LEU A 17 2.39 22.24 -25.26
C LEU A 17 1.50 21.48 -26.26
N VAL A 18 2.12 20.64 -27.08
CA VAL A 18 1.40 19.69 -27.92
C VAL A 18 0.81 18.65 -26.98
N SER A 19 -0.39 18.92 -26.48
CA SER A 19 -1.20 17.94 -25.76
C SER A 19 -1.78 16.99 -26.81
N GLY A 20 -1.07 15.89 -27.07
CA GLY A 20 -1.59 14.79 -27.87
C GLY A 20 -2.69 14.06 -27.10
N GLU A 21 -3.76 13.68 -27.80
CA GLU A 21 -4.80 12.80 -27.25
C GLU A 21 -4.18 11.51 -26.70
N SER A 22 -4.35 11.25 -25.41
CA SER A 22 -3.90 10.02 -24.76
C SER A 22 -5.05 9.02 -24.66
N VAL A 23 -4.74 7.74 -24.92
CA VAL A 23 -5.69 6.63 -24.75
C VAL A 23 -5.24 5.84 -23.54
N THR A 24 -6.09 5.79 -22.52
CA THR A 24 -5.81 5.13 -21.25
C THR A 24 -6.75 3.95 -21.05
N VAL A 25 -6.23 2.88 -20.45
CA VAL A 25 -6.98 1.72 -19.98
C VAL A 25 -6.63 1.55 -18.51
N ASP A 26 -7.48 2.02 -17.60
CA ASP A 26 -7.20 2.02 -16.16
C ASP A 26 -8.40 1.62 -15.28
N SER A 27 -9.58 1.44 -15.86
CA SER A 27 -10.75 0.92 -15.16
C SER A 27 -11.11 -0.50 -15.58
N GLN A 28 -11.95 -1.16 -14.78
CA GLN A 28 -12.49 -2.49 -15.08
C GLN A 28 -13.20 -2.50 -16.44
N ALA A 29 -14.04 -1.50 -16.69
CA ALA A 29 -14.80 -1.38 -17.93
C ALA A 29 -13.88 -1.12 -19.15
N ASP A 30 -12.78 -0.39 -18.95
CA ASP A 30 -11.81 -0.18 -20.03
C ASP A 30 -11.10 -1.48 -20.40
N TRP A 31 -10.68 -2.27 -19.41
CA TRP A 31 -10.08 -3.57 -19.67
C TRP A 31 -11.04 -4.50 -20.41
N GLU A 32 -12.29 -4.60 -19.98
CA GLU A 32 -13.30 -5.42 -20.65
C GLU A 32 -13.51 -5.03 -22.12
N LYS A 33 -13.51 -3.73 -22.42
CA LYS A 33 -13.63 -3.24 -23.80
C LYS A 33 -12.35 -3.45 -24.62
N ALA A 34 -11.20 -3.20 -24.00
CA ALA A 34 -9.89 -3.20 -24.65
C ALA A 34 -9.38 -4.60 -24.94
N ILE A 35 -9.82 -5.65 -24.25
CA ILE A 35 -9.30 -7.01 -24.48
C ILE A 35 -9.76 -7.56 -25.83
N ALA A 36 -8.80 -8.02 -26.61
CA ALA A 36 -9.01 -8.79 -27.84
C ALA A 36 -8.91 -10.29 -27.58
N SER A 37 -7.90 -10.71 -26.81
CA SER A 37 -7.76 -12.08 -26.32
C SER A 37 -6.87 -12.13 -25.08
N SER A 38 -7.06 -13.16 -24.26
CA SER A 38 -6.30 -13.40 -23.03
C SER A 38 -6.03 -14.88 -22.84
N ASN A 39 -4.87 -15.20 -22.27
CA ASN A 39 -4.54 -16.56 -21.82
C ASN A 39 -3.74 -16.47 -20.51
N GLY A 40 -4.15 -17.20 -19.48
CA GLY A 40 -3.44 -17.22 -18.20
C GLY A 40 -3.46 -15.89 -17.44
N VAL A 41 -4.47 -15.03 -17.66
CA VAL A 41 -4.63 -13.74 -16.97
C VAL A 41 -6.05 -13.56 -16.46
N ALA A 42 -6.18 -12.93 -15.30
CA ALA A 42 -7.42 -12.48 -14.70
C ALA A 42 -7.52 -10.95 -14.76
N VAL A 43 -8.73 -10.44 -14.96
CA VAL A 43 -9.02 -8.99 -14.95
C VAL A 43 -9.99 -8.75 -13.81
N ALA A 44 -9.54 -8.06 -12.78
CA ALA A 44 -10.36 -7.76 -11.61
C ALA A 44 -9.90 -6.46 -10.97
N ASN A 45 -10.86 -5.71 -10.40
CA ASN A 45 -10.61 -4.46 -9.69
C ASN A 45 -9.79 -3.45 -10.52
N GLY A 46 -10.05 -3.38 -11.83
CA GLY A 46 -9.34 -2.47 -12.73
C GLY A 46 -7.88 -2.83 -13.02
N THR A 47 -7.45 -4.04 -12.65
CA THR A 47 -6.09 -4.54 -12.87
C THR A 47 -6.10 -5.84 -13.65
N VAL A 48 -5.04 -6.09 -14.42
CA VAL A 48 -4.75 -7.40 -15.04
C VAL A 48 -3.62 -8.07 -14.28
N SER A 49 -3.82 -9.33 -13.89
CA SER A 49 -2.81 -10.15 -13.23
C SER A 49 -2.69 -11.53 -13.89
N PRO A 50 -1.50 -12.15 -13.92
CA PRO A 50 -1.37 -13.56 -14.25
C PRO A 50 -2.11 -14.41 -13.22
N ASN A 51 -2.77 -15.49 -13.67
CA ASN A 51 -3.38 -16.49 -12.77
C ASN A 51 -2.53 -17.78 -12.67
N GLY A 52 -1.30 -17.76 -13.19
CA GLY A 52 -0.33 -18.84 -13.16
C GLY A 52 1.10 -18.33 -13.36
N LYS A 53 2.02 -19.20 -13.79
CA LYS A 53 3.44 -18.83 -14.01
C LYS A 53 3.65 -17.81 -15.12
N THR A 54 2.74 -17.75 -16.08
CA THR A 54 2.81 -16.88 -17.26
C THR A 54 1.42 -16.38 -17.61
N GLY A 55 1.32 -15.15 -18.13
CA GLY A 55 0.09 -14.59 -18.65
C GLY A 55 0.33 -13.85 -19.96
N GLN A 56 -0.61 -13.96 -20.89
CA GLN A 56 -0.57 -13.27 -22.19
C GLN A 56 -1.87 -12.49 -22.38
N LEU A 57 -1.74 -11.22 -22.75
CA LEU A 57 -2.86 -10.32 -23.01
C LEU A 57 -2.66 -9.65 -24.36
N LYS A 58 -3.71 -9.65 -25.18
CA LYS A 58 -3.77 -8.87 -26.41
C LYS A 58 -4.90 -7.85 -26.30
N THR A 59 -4.57 -6.57 -26.50
CA THR A 59 -5.55 -5.48 -26.49
C THR A 59 -5.87 -5.01 -27.90
N LYS A 60 -7.08 -4.47 -28.08
CA LYS A 60 -7.53 -3.76 -29.27
C LYS A 60 -6.86 -2.38 -29.26
N LEU A 61 -6.25 -2.00 -30.38
CA LEU A 61 -5.76 -0.64 -30.56
C LEU A 61 -6.92 0.28 -30.92
N LYS A 62 -6.91 1.51 -30.39
CA LYS A 62 -7.88 2.54 -30.79
C LYS A 62 -7.66 2.91 -32.26
N ARG A 63 -8.74 2.92 -33.04
CA ARG A 63 -8.73 3.42 -34.42
C ARG A 63 -8.90 4.94 -34.41
N PHE A 64 -8.17 5.62 -35.29
CA PHE A 64 -8.28 7.05 -35.52
C PHE A 64 -8.64 7.31 -36.99
N ASP A 65 -9.42 8.35 -37.26
CA ASP A 65 -9.85 8.70 -38.63
C ASP A 65 -8.70 9.20 -39.51
N ARG A 66 -7.65 9.75 -38.88
CA ARG A 66 -6.42 10.19 -39.54
C ARG A 66 -5.26 9.34 -39.08
N LYS A 67 -4.30 9.10 -39.98
CA LYS A 67 -3.05 8.40 -39.64
C LYS A 67 -2.32 9.16 -38.52
N ARG A 68 -1.98 8.46 -37.44
CA ARG A 68 -1.20 8.97 -36.33
C ARG A 68 -0.08 7.99 -35.99
N SER A 69 1.00 8.48 -35.41
CA SER A 69 2.07 7.68 -34.81
C SER A 69 2.01 7.82 -33.29
N ALA A 70 2.22 6.71 -32.58
CA ALA A 70 2.36 6.77 -31.13
C ALA A 70 3.68 7.47 -30.77
N LEU A 71 3.61 8.49 -29.92
CA LEU A 71 4.81 9.13 -29.38
C LEU A 71 5.44 8.26 -28.27
N SER A 72 4.60 7.60 -27.46
CA SER A 72 5.03 6.77 -26.34
C SER A 72 3.96 5.73 -26.00
N LEU A 73 4.39 4.67 -25.29
CA LEU A 73 3.54 3.65 -24.68
C LEU A 73 4.00 3.46 -23.24
N THR A 74 3.09 3.63 -22.28
CA THR A 74 3.39 3.47 -20.85
C THR A 74 2.65 2.26 -20.30
N ILE A 75 3.39 1.34 -19.69
CA ILE A 75 2.84 0.21 -18.92
C ILE A 75 3.15 0.49 -17.45
N ARG A 76 2.11 0.53 -16.61
CA ARG A 76 2.26 0.80 -15.17
C ARG A 76 2.12 -0.51 -14.39
N GLN A 77 3.01 -0.71 -13.44
CA GLN A 77 2.84 -1.77 -12.45
C GLN A 77 1.60 -1.47 -11.60
N SER A 78 0.86 -2.52 -11.22
CA SER A 78 -0.27 -2.39 -10.31
C SER A 78 0.19 -1.83 -8.95
N PRO A 79 -0.61 -0.97 -8.30
CA PRO A 79 -0.37 -0.56 -6.93
C PRO A 79 -0.65 -1.67 -5.91
N ILE A 80 -1.20 -2.81 -6.33
CA ILE A 80 -1.56 -3.93 -5.44
C ILE A 80 -0.28 -4.60 -4.93
N TRP A 81 -0.11 -4.58 -3.61
CA TRP A 81 0.99 -5.27 -2.96
C TRP A 81 0.61 -6.72 -2.65
N GLN A 82 0.91 -7.63 -3.58
CA GLN A 82 0.49 -9.03 -3.51
C GLN A 82 1.08 -9.83 -2.34
N ASN A 83 2.17 -9.35 -1.73
CA ASN A 83 2.86 -10.03 -0.62
C ASN A 83 2.46 -9.50 0.77
N TRP A 84 1.52 -8.55 0.84
CA TRP A 84 1.05 -8.02 2.12
C TRP A 84 -0.18 -8.78 2.59
N ILE A 85 0.02 -9.73 3.50
CA ILE A 85 -1.07 -10.40 4.23
C ILE A 85 -1.15 -9.69 5.59
N PRO A 86 -2.20 -8.88 5.85
CA PRO A 86 -2.33 -8.24 7.14
C PRO A 86 -2.55 -9.31 8.21
N ILE A 87 -1.77 -9.25 9.28
CA ILE A 87 -1.97 -10.05 10.48
C ILE A 87 -2.43 -9.09 11.57
N GLU A 88 -3.65 -9.26 12.03
CA GLU A 88 -4.20 -8.47 13.12
C GLU A 88 -3.57 -8.91 14.44
N ASN A 89 -3.43 -7.97 15.38
CA ASN A 89 -3.04 -8.25 16.77
C ASN A 89 -1.68 -9.00 16.93
N LEU A 90 -0.68 -8.65 16.11
CA LEU A 90 0.69 -9.20 16.17
C LEU A 90 1.44 -9.00 17.50
N GLY A 91 0.92 -8.16 18.40
CA GLY A 91 1.54 -7.88 19.69
C GLY A 91 0.63 -8.28 20.84
N PRO A 92 1.19 -8.65 22.00
CA PRO A 92 0.38 -8.92 23.18
C PRO A 92 -0.33 -7.64 23.60
N GLU A 93 -1.51 -7.77 24.21
CA GLU A 93 -2.37 -6.61 24.51
C GLU A 93 -1.61 -5.51 25.26
N ASN A 94 -0.75 -5.90 26.19
CA ASN A 94 0.03 -5.01 27.06
C ASN A 94 1.19 -4.28 26.36
N LEU A 95 1.45 -4.52 25.08
CA LEU A 95 2.55 -3.88 24.36
C LEU A 95 2.28 -2.39 24.12
N ARG A 96 3.20 -1.52 24.54
CA ARG A 96 3.10 -0.07 24.37
C ARG A 96 4.40 0.54 23.87
N ASP A 97 4.28 1.76 23.33
CA ASP A 97 5.35 2.68 22.96
C ASP A 97 6.39 2.08 21.99
N ALA A 98 6.42 2.57 20.74
CA ALA A 98 7.41 2.22 19.72
C ALA A 98 7.70 0.70 19.61
N PRO A 99 6.68 -0.13 19.31
CA PRO A 99 6.88 -1.57 19.17
C PRO A 99 7.86 -1.88 18.03
N VAL A 100 8.82 -2.76 18.29
CA VAL A 100 9.80 -3.26 17.31
C VAL A 100 9.51 -4.72 17.05
N LEU A 101 9.24 -5.05 15.79
CA LEU A 101 9.03 -6.42 15.32
C LEU A 101 10.33 -6.94 14.70
N LEU A 102 10.84 -8.07 15.21
CA LEU A 102 11.97 -8.78 14.65
C LEU A 102 11.51 -10.15 14.12
N THR A 103 11.49 -10.30 12.80
CA THR A 103 11.15 -11.57 12.15
C THR A 103 12.32 -12.56 12.21
N VAL A 104 12.06 -13.76 12.72
CA VAL A 104 13.03 -14.88 12.72
C VAL A 104 12.70 -15.87 11.60
N GLY A 105 11.41 -16.05 11.30
CA GLY A 105 10.93 -16.90 10.20
C GLY A 105 9.41 -16.81 10.05
N PRO A 106 8.81 -17.61 9.14
CA PRO A 106 7.35 -17.65 8.97
C PRO A 106 6.64 -17.99 10.28
N GLY A 107 5.80 -17.08 10.79
CA GLY A 107 5.09 -17.25 12.06
C GLY A 107 5.97 -17.21 13.31
N ASN A 108 7.27 -16.92 13.18
CA ASN A 108 8.21 -16.85 14.29
C ASN A 108 8.87 -15.47 14.34
N TYR A 109 8.57 -14.71 15.39
CA TYR A 109 9.04 -13.34 15.54
C TYR A 109 9.16 -12.97 17.01
N TRP A 110 10.02 -11.99 17.28
CA TRP A 110 10.07 -11.29 18.56
C TRP A 110 9.36 -9.96 18.43
N MET A 111 8.65 -9.58 19.48
CA MET A 111 8.00 -8.29 19.60
C MET A 111 8.51 -7.58 20.85
N PHE A 112 9.16 -6.44 20.65
CA PHE A 112 9.74 -5.64 21.72
C PHE A 112 8.92 -4.37 21.91
N GLY A 113 8.73 -3.98 23.16
CA GLY A 113 8.07 -2.73 23.49
C GLY A 113 7.96 -2.59 25.00
N ARG A 114 7.47 -1.43 25.43
CA ARG A 114 7.28 -1.17 26.85
C ARG A 114 6.12 -2.00 27.39
N TYR A 115 6.33 -2.63 28.54
CA TYR A 115 5.25 -3.27 29.28
C TYR A 115 4.20 -2.23 29.74
N GLY A 116 2.97 -2.39 29.28
CA GLY A 116 1.86 -1.51 29.54
C GLY A 116 0.84 -2.10 30.51
N ASN A 117 0.35 -1.26 31.42
CA ASN A 117 -0.69 -1.66 32.38
C ASN A 117 -2.11 -1.72 31.77
N ASN A 118 -2.28 -1.64 30.44
CA ASN A 118 -3.54 -1.70 29.68
C ASN A 118 -4.79 -1.33 30.50
N LYS A 119 -4.79 -0.12 31.06
CA LYS A 119 -5.96 0.40 31.77
C LYS A 119 -7.06 0.60 30.73
N PRO A 120 -8.29 0.05 30.94
CA PRO A 120 -9.41 0.35 30.07
C PRO A 120 -9.54 1.86 29.94
N LYS A 121 -9.40 2.39 28.72
CA LYS A 121 -9.62 3.82 28.49
C LYS A 121 -11.10 4.08 28.79
N ALA A 122 -11.35 4.90 29.81
CA ALA A 122 -12.70 5.36 30.08
C ALA A 122 -13.21 6.14 28.86
N LYS A 123 -14.45 5.85 28.43
CA LYS A 123 -15.14 6.70 27.47
C LYS A 123 -15.47 8.04 28.15
N ARG A 124 -15.56 9.12 27.37
CA ARG A 124 -15.88 10.45 27.90
C ARG A 124 -17.21 10.38 28.66
N GLY A 125 -17.17 10.60 29.99
CA GLY A 125 -18.33 10.55 30.87
C GLY A 125 -18.48 9.28 31.72
N GLU A 126 -17.64 8.26 31.53
CA GLU A 126 -17.69 7.01 32.30
C GLU A 126 -16.52 6.93 33.30
N GLN A 127 -16.73 6.29 34.45
CA GLN A 127 -15.63 5.97 35.36
C GLN A 127 -14.78 4.84 34.79
N ALA A 128 -13.46 4.99 34.84
CA ALA A 128 -12.53 3.95 34.40
C ALA A 128 -12.75 2.67 35.22
N LYS A 129 -12.98 1.54 34.54
CA LYS A 129 -13.06 0.24 35.18
C LYS A 129 -11.75 -0.04 35.92
N ARG A 130 -11.84 -0.37 37.22
CA ARG A 130 -10.66 -0.76 38.01
C ARG A 130 -10.10 -2.06 37.44
N LEU A 131 -8.78 -2.10 37.29
CA LEU A 131 -8.07 -3.32 36.96
C LEU A 131 -8.23 -4.31 38.12
N VAL A 132 -8.58 -5.56 37.80
CA VAL A 132 -8.58 -6.67 38.77
C VAL A 132 -7.15 -6.87 39.27
N SER A 133 -6.99 -7.06 40.58
CA SER A 133 -5.70 -7.40 41.18
C SER A 133 -5.25 -8.76 40.67
N PHE A 134 -4.01 -8.86 40.24
CA PHE A 134 -3.40 -10.09 39.78
C PHE A 134 -2.13 -10.35 40.57
N THR A 135 -1.99 -11.58 41.09
CA THR A 135 -0.78 -12.04 41.78
C THR A 135 0.01 -12.93 40.82
N PRO A 136 1.20 -12.51 40.36
CA PRO A 136 2.05 -13.34 39.51
C PRO A 136 2.51 -14.60 40.24
N HIS A 137 2.61 -15.70 39.50
CA HIS A 137 3.18 -16.97 39.96
C HIS A 137 4.33 -17.34 39.04
N GLU A 138 5.28 -18.13 39.53
CA GLU A 138 6.39 -18.61 38.71
C GLU A 138 5.93 -19.60 37.63
N ALA A 139 6.49 -19.47 36.43
CA ALA A 139 6.27 -20.35 35.29
C ALA A 139 7.63 -20.77 34.72
N LYS A 140 7.78 -22.08 34.46
CA LYS A 140 8.95 -22.64 33.77
C LYS A 140 8.60 -22.84 32.31
N LEU A 141 9.37 -22.21 31.42
CA LEU A 141 9.24 -22.35 29.97
C LEU A 141 10.55 -22.91 29.40
N GLU A 142 10.42 -23.79 28.42
CA GLU A 142 11.56 -24.33 27.68
C GLU A 142 12.32 -23.20 26.98
N GLY A 143 13.65 -23.20 27.08
CA GLY A 143 14.52 -22.17 26.50
C GLY A 143 14.83 -20.97 27.42
N PHE A 144 14.35 -20.97 28.67
CA PHE A 144 14.71 -19.95 29.68
C PHE A 144 15.45 -20.58 30.87
N ASP A 145 16.65 -20.07 31.15
CA ASP A 145 17.47 -20.53 32.28
C ASP A 145 16.99 -19.99 33.65
N MET A 146 16.01 -19.07 33.65
CA MET A 146 15.45 -18.46 34.85
C MET A 146 13.91 -18.59 34.87
N PRO A 147 13.29 -18.74 36.06
CA PRO A 147 11.83 -18.79 36.17
C PRO A 147 11.23 -17.46 35.69
N LEU A 148 10.20 -17.55 34.85
CA LEU A 148 9.42 -16.41 34.39
C LEU A 148 8.21 -16.18 35.31
N GLN A 149 7.60 -15.01 35.24
CA GLN A 149 6.36 -14.73 35.97
C GLN A 149 5.16 -14.76 35.04
N THR A 150 4.04 -15.32 35.52
CA THR A 150 2.77 -15.24 34.81
C THR A 150 2.26 -13.80 34.72
N THR A 151 1.40 -13.53 33.74
CA THR A 151 0.74 -12.24 33.57
C THR A 151 -0.76 -12.41 33.52
N ARG A 152 -1.49 -11.32 33.79
CA ARG A 152 -2.95 -11.29 33.74
C ARG A 152 -3.53 -11.24 32.32
N PHE A 153 -2.69 -10.98 31.33
CA PHE A 153 -3.11 -10.85 29.93
C PHE A 153 -3.18 -12.24 29.29
N PRO A 154 -4.21 -12.54 28.50
CA PRO A 154 -4.30 -13.81 27.77
C PRO A 154 -3.25 -13.88 26.67
N ASN A 155 -2.90 -15.11 26.27
CA ASN A 155 -2.08 -15.41 25.09
C ASN A 155 -2.96 -15.56 23.84
#